data_AF-A0A9D4RKY8-F1
#
_entry.id   AF-A0A9D4RKY8-F1
#
_cell.length_a   1.000
_cell.length_b   1.000
_cell.length_c   1.000
_cell.angle_alpha   90.00
_cell.angle_beta   90.00
_cell.angle_gamma   90.00
#
_symmetry.space_group_name_H-M   'P 1'
#
loop_
_entity.id
_entity.type
_entity.pdbx_description
1 polymer ?
#
loop_
_entity_poly.entity_id
_entity_poly.type
_entity_poly.pdbx_seq_one_letter_code
_entity_poly.pdbx_strand_id
1 'polypeptide(L)'
;MDNSTSTDISSIAAATDVSSIAAATDVSSIAAATDVSSIAAATDVSSIAAATDVASIAAATDVSSIAAATDISSIAAATDVSSYAAATDVSSIAAATDVSSNAAATDVSSIAAATDVSSNAAATDVSSIATATDVSSIAAATDVSSNAAATDVSSNTAATDVSSIAAATDVSSNAAAADVSSIAAAKDVSSNAAATDVSSIAAATDVSSNAAACYRCII
;
A
#
# COMPACT_ATOMS: atom_id res chain seq x y z
N MET A 1 25.28 13.75 -27.19
CA MET A 1 25.75 12.45 -27.69
C MET A 1 24.53 11.55 -27.72
N ASP A 2 24.27 10.96 -28.87
CA ASP A 2 23.22 9.96 -29.05
C ASP A 2 23.52 8.79 -28.11
N ASN A 3 22.65 8.58 -27.12
CA ASN A 3 22.86 7.66 -26.01
C ASN A 3 21.82 6.54 -26.12
N SER A 4 21.97 5.71 -27.15
CA SER A 4 21.41 4.35 -27.12
C SER A 4 22.17 3.57 -26.04
N THR A 5 21.80 3.70 -24.75
CA THR A 5 22.51 3.01 -23.65
C THR A 5 21.55 2.44 -22.62
N SER A 6 21.45 1.11 -22.60
CA SER A 6 21.29 0.38 -21.36
C SER A 6 22.49 0.74 -20.46
N THR A 7 22.26 1.52 -19.41
CA THR A 7 23.26 1.83 -18.38
C THR A 7 22.93 1.04 -17.13
N ASP A 8 23.81 0.10 -16.79
CA ASP A 8 23.77 -0.60 -15.51
C ASP A 8 24.51 0.24 -14.46
N ILE A 9 23.81 0.58 -13.40
CA ILE A 9 24.34 1.29 -12.24
C ILE A 9 24.55 0.27 -11.12
N SER A 10 25.81 -0.10 -10.90
CA SER A 10 26.17 -1.06 -9.86
C SER A 10 25.89 -0.52 -8.45
N SER A 11 26.25 0.73 -8.17
CA SER A 11 25.89 1.38 -6.91
C SER A 11 26.00 2.90 -6.94
N ILE A 12 25.14 3.55 -6.15
CA ILE A 12 25.28 4.94 -5.71
C ILE A 12 25.33 4.92 -4.19
N ALA A 13 26.39 5.44 -3.59
CA ALA A 13 26.60 5.38 -2.15
C ALA A 13 26.98 6.74 -1.58
N ALA A 14 26.36 7.13 -0.45
CA ALA A 14 26.65 8.35 0.29
C ALA A 14 26.58 9.63 -0.57
N ALA A 15 25.67 9.65 -1.54
CA ALA A 15 25.42 10.82 -2.37
C ALA A 15 24.61 11.85 -1.57
N THR A 16 25.01 13.13 -1.61
CA THR A 16 24.12 14.18 -1.11
C THR A 16 22.91 14.29 -2.03
N ASP A 17 23.15 14.47 -3.34
CA ASP A 17 22.07 14.65 -4.31
C ASP A 17 22.21 13.69 -5.49
N VAL A 18 21.15 12.94 -5.78
CA VAL A 18 20.97 12.17 -7.02
C VAL A 18 19.84 12.84 -7.81
N SER A 19 20.25 13.71 -8.74
CA SER A 19 19.29 14.50 -9.54
C SER A 19 18.35 13.65 -10.40
N SER A 20 18.86 12.64 -11.09
CA SER A 20 18.01 11.73 -11.88
C SER A 20 18.73 10.45 -12.26
N ILE A 21 18.02 9.32 -12.20
CA ILE A 21 18.36 8.08 -12.87
C ILE A 21 17.29 7.83 -13.92
N ALA A 22 17.67 7.76 -15.19
CA ALA A 22 16.72 7.63 -16.30
C ALA A 22 17.14 6.50 -17.25
N ALA A 23 16.17 5.67 -17.66
CA ALA A 23 16.36 4.61 -18.64
C ALA A 23 17.50 3.62 -18.27
N ALA A 24 17.73 3.41 -16.98
CA ALA A 24 18.66 2.39 -16.51
C ALA A 24 18.08 1.00 -16.78
N THR A 25 18.91 0.05 -17.20
CA THR A 25 18.47 -1.34 -17.24
C THR A 25 18.48 -1.85 -15.82
N ASP A 26 19.65 -1.85 -15.19
CA ASP A 26 19.78 -2.28 -13.80
C ASP A 26 20.29 -1.16 -12.88
N VAL A 27 19.68 -1.00 -11.71
CA VAL A 27 20.20 -0.23 -10.57
C VAL A 27 20.32 -1.16 -9.38
N SER A 28 21.53 -1.68 -9.12
CA SER A 28 21.68 -2.68 -8.06
C SER A 28 21.51 -2.09 -6.66
N SER A 29 21.99 -0.86 -6.42
CA SER A 29 21.81 -0.22 -5.11
C SER A 29 21.92 1.31 -5.11
N ILE A 30 21.06 1.96 -4.34
CA ILE A 30 21.20 3.35 -3.88
C ILE A 30 21.22 3.31 -2.35
N ALA A 31 22.34 3.71 -1.75
CA ALA A 31 22.55 3.60 -0.31
C ALA A 31 22.97 4.94 0.31
N ALA A 32 22.31 5.30 1.42
CA ALA A 32 22.62 6.50 2.20
C ALA A 32 22.61 7.79 1.36
N ALA A 33 21.69 7.90 0.39
CA ALA A 33 21.47 9.13 -0.34
C ALA A 33 20.67 10.11 0.52
N THR A 34 21.03 11.40 0.55
CA THR A 34 20.15 12.39 1.18
C THR A 34 18.94 12.60 0.28
N ASP A 35 19.15 13.06 -0.94
CA ASP A 35 18.06 13.38 -1.88
C ASP A 35 18.16 12.57 -3.18
N VAL A 36 17.06 11.90 -3.56
CA VAL A 36 16.88 11.28 -4.88
C VAL A 36 15.68 11.92 -5.56
N SER A 37 15.90 12.79 -6.54
CA SER A 37 14.78 13.54 -7.13
C SER A 37 13.92 12.67 -8.05
N SER A 38 14.51 11.78 -8.86
CA SER A 38 13.72 10.89 -9.71
C SER A 38 14.47 9.63 -10.16
N ILE A 39 13.77 8.50 -10.15
CA ILE A 39 14.13 7.28 -10.87
C ILE A 39 13.03 7.01 -11.90
N ALA A 40 13.37 7.05 -13.19
CA ALA A 40 12.40 6.96 -14.27
C ALA A 40 12.77 5.90 -15.31
N ALA A 41 11.78 5.08 -15.69
CA ALA A 41 11.92 4.06 -16.73
C ALA A 41 13.09 3.09 -16.47
N ALA A 42 13.31 2.74 -15.20
CA ALA A 42 14.28 1.71 -14.84
C ALA A 42 13.66 0.32 -15.10
N THR A 43 14.40 -0.63 -15.66
CA THR A 43 13.89 -2.01 -15.69
C THR A 43 13.90 -2.55 -14.26
N ASP A 44 15.08 -2.62 -13.64
CA ASP A 44 15.25 -3.25 -12.33
C ASP A 44 15.93 -2.28 -11.34
N VAL A 45 15.33 -2.10 -10.16
CA VAL A 45 15.92 -1.41 -9.01
C VAL A 45 15.96 -2.40 -7.84
N SER A 46 17.14 -2.98 -7.57
CA SER A 46 17.22 -4.04 -6.56
C SER A 46 17.09 -3.49 -5.13
N SER A 47 17.69 -2.32 -4.84
CA SER A 47 17.59 -1.75 -3.49
C SER A 47 17.76 -0.23 -3.41
N ILE A 48 16.91 0.41 -2.60
CA ILE A 48 17.09 1.77 -2.09
C ILE A 48 17.11 1.69 -0.56
N ALA A 49 18.22 2.05 0.05
CA ALA A 49 18.44 1.89 1.49
C ALA A 49 18.90 3.18 2.15
N ALA A 50 18.27 3.53 3.28
CA ALA A 50 18.61 4.70 4.09
C ALA A 50 18.61 6.01 3.29
N ALA A 51 17.67 6.15 2.35
CA ALA A 51 17.44 7.42 1.66
C ALA A 51 16.68 8.37 2.60
N THR A 52 17.06 9.65 2.65
CA THR A 52 16.22 10.63 3.37
C THR A 52 14.98 10.91 2.53
N ASP A 53 15.16 11.47 1.33
CA ASP A 53 14.04 11.89 0.47
C ASP A 53 14.11 11.23 -0.91
N VAL A 54 13.04 10.56 -1.31
CA VAL A 54 12.82 10.05 -2.67
C VAL A 54 11.58 10.70 -3.25
N ALA A 55 11.77 11.68 -4.12
CA ALA A 55 10.63 12.44 -4.65
C ALA A 55 9.79 11.61 -5.64
N SER A 56 10.40 10.80 -6.51
CA SER A 56 9.63 9.97 -7.45
C SER A 56 10.34 8.72 -7.94
N ILE A 57 9.57 7.63 -8.05
CA ILE A 57 9.91 6.42 -8.82
C ILE A 57 8.79 6.19 -9.83
N ALA A 58 9.10 6.27 -11.12
CA ALA A 58 8.10 6.22 -12.19
C ALA A 58 8.45 5.21 -13.27
N ALA A 59 7.46 4.42 -13.69
CA ALA A 59 7.58 3.43 -14.75
C ALA A 59 8.75 2.44 -14.54
N ALA A 60 8.98 2.05 -13.29
CA ALA A 60 9.91 0.97 -12.98
C ALA A 60 9.25 -0.37 -13.29
N THR A 61 9.98 -1.33 -13.88
CA THR A 61 9.42 -2.69 -13.99
C THR A 61 9.42 -3.30 -12.59
N ASP A 62 10.61 -3.45 -12.00
CA ASP A 62 10.78 -4.12 -10.73
C ASP A 62 11.51 -3.23 -9.71
N VAL A 63 10.93 -3.07 -8.52
CA VAL A 63 11.58 -2.46 -7.35
C VAL A 63 11.58 -3.49 -6.22
N SER A 64 12.72 -4.15 -6.01
CA SER A 64 12.75 -5.29 -5.07
C SER A 64 12.69 -4.83 -3.61
N SER A 65 13.36 -3.75 -3.24
CA SER A 65 13.36 -3.29 -1.85
C SER A 65 13.58 -1.79 -1.67
N ILE A 66 12.79 -1.19 -0.78
CA ILE A 66 13.00 0.15 -0.25
C ILE A 66 13.01 0.07 1.28
N ALA A 67 14.15 0.37 1.90
CA ALA A 67 14.36 0.17 3.33
C ALA A 67 14.85 1.46 4.02
N ALA A 68 14.26 1.78 5.17
CA ALA A 68 14.61 2.94 5.99
C ALA A 68 14.60 4.26 5.19
N ALA A 69 13.67 4.40 4.25
CA ALA A 69 13.42 5.69 3.61
C ALA A 69 12.67 6.60 4.59
N THR A 70 13.05 7.87 4.69
CA THR A 70 12.25 8.80 5.50
C THR A 70 11.00 9.16 4.72
N ASP A 71 11.16 9.80 3.56
CA ASP A 71 10.05 10.30 2.76
C ASP A 71 10.08 9.75 1.33
N ILE A 72 8.95 9.20 0.87
CA ILE A 72 8.72 8.83 -0.53
C ILE A 72 7.48 9.57 -1.02
N SER A 73 7.65 10.56 -1.89
CA SER A 73 6.48 11.33 -2.34
C SER A 73 5.60 10.55 -3.32
N SER A 74 6.19 9.80 -4.26
CA SER A 74 5.39 9.08 -5.26
C SER A 74 6.07 7.86 -5.87
N ILE A 75 5.27 6.80 -6.06
CA ILE A 75 5.62 5.61 -6.83
C ILE A 75 4.49 5.35 -7.83
N ALA A 76 4.80 5.45 -9.12
CA ALA A 76 3.80 5.46 -10.18
C ALA A 76 4.13 4.47 -11.30
N ALA A 77 3.13 3.70 -11.74
CA ALA A 77 3.23 2.76 -12.85
C ALA A 77 4.38 1.73 -12.66
N ALA A 78 4.59 1.29 -11.42
CA ALA A 78 5.50 0.19 -11.14
C ALA A 78 4.82 -1.14 -11.50
N THR A 79 5.54 -2.09 -12.10
CA THR A 79 4.96 -3.43 -12.29
C THR A 79 4.98 -4.14 -10.95
N ASP A 80 6.17 -4.38 -10.41
CA ASP A 80 6.35 -5.13 -9.17
C ASP A 80 7.11 -4.30 -8.13
N VAL A 81 6.55 -4.22 -6.93
CA VAL A 81 7.19 -3.61 -5.77
C VAL A 81 7.20 -4.61 -4.63
N SER A 82 8.35 -5.24 -4.41
CA SER A 82 8.36 -6.43 -3.55
C SER A 82 8.35 -6.09 -2.06
N SER A 83 9.11 -5.10 -1.60
CA SER A 83 9.20 -4.80 -0.17
C SER A 83 9.48 -3.33 0.19
N TYR A 84 8.69 -2.83 1.14
CA TYR A 84 8.98 -1.64 1.94
C TYR A 84 9.24 -2.05 3.38
N ALA A 85 10.33 -1.56 3.97
CA ALA A 85 10.63 -1.79 5.37
C ALA A 85 11.00 -0.48 6.06
N ALA A 86 10.28 -0.14 7.14
CA ALA A 86 10.56 1.02 7.97
C ALA A 86 10.59 2.35 7.18
N ALA A 87 9.68 2.52 6.22
CA ALA A 87 9.44 3.83 5.61
C ALA A 87 8.71 4.71 6.62
N THR A 88 9.08 5.99 6.75
CA THR A 88 8.30 6.89 7.63
C THR A 88 7.05 7.30 6.87
N ASP A 89 7.21 8.00 5.75
CA ASP A 89 6.10 8.57 4.99
C ASP A 89 6.11 8.14 3.52
N VAL A 90 4.99 7.59 3.04
CA VAL A 90 4.75 7.32 1.61
C VAL A 90 3.50 8.06 1.18
N SER A 91 3.63 9.14 0.41
CA SER A 91 2.45 9.95 0.05
C SER A 91 1.55 9.25 -0.96
N SER A 92 2.12 8.58 -1.98
CA SER A 92 1.31 7.94 -3.02
C SER A 92 1.95 6.73 -3.69
N ILE A 93 1.15 5.69 -3.88
CA ILE A 93 1.42 4.55 -4.77
C ILE A 93 0.27 4.48 -5.79
N ALA A 94 0.57 4.61 -7.07
CA ALA A 94 -0.45 4.66 -8.13
C ALA A 94 -0.14 3.70 -9.28
N ALA A 95 -1.16 2.96 -9.73
CA ALA A 95 -1.08 2.05 -10.87
C ALA A 95 0.04 1.00 -10.73
N ALA A 96 0.21 0.46 -9.52
CA ALA A 96 1.11 -0.66 -9.28
C ALA A 96 0.41 -1.98 -9.68
N THR A 97 1.13 -2.91 -10.32
CA THR A 97 0.54 -4.25 -10.55
C THR A 97 0.56 -5.01 -9.24
N ASP A 98 1.75 -5.24 -8.69
CA ASP A 98 1.93 -6.05 -7.47
C ASP A 98 2.68 -5.26 -6.39
N VAL A 99 2.10 -5.18 -5.18
CA VAL A 99 2.73 -4.62 -3.98
C VAL A 99 2.74 -5.70 -2.90
N SER A 100 3.85 -6.43 -2.75
CA SER A 100 3.81 -7.64 -1.92
C SER A 100 3.98 -7.39 -0.42
N SER A 101 4.80 -6.46 0.06
CA SER A 101 4.99 -6.30 1.51
C SER A 101 5.34 -4.89 1.93
N ASN A 102 4.53 -4.30 2.81
CA ASN A 102 4.87 -3.09 3.53
C ASN A 102 4.96 -3.41 5.03
N ALA A 103 6.19 -3.42 5.57
CA ALA A 103 6.49 -3.71 6.96
C ALA A 103 6.88 -2.43 7.68
N ALA A 104 6.00 -1.97 8.60
CA ALA A 104 6.23 -0.80 9.47
C ALA A 104 6.35 0.53 8.71
N ALA A 105 5.38 0.84 7.85
CA ALA A 105 5.20 2.23 7.40
C ALA A 105 4.55 3.05 8.53
N THR A 106 4.99 4.30 8.75
CA THR A 106 4.24 5.16 9.69
C THR A 106 2.99 5.65 8.99
N ASP A 107 3.15 6.38 7.87
CA ASP A 107 2.05 7.01 7.15
C ASP A 107 2.03 6.64 5.66
N VAL A 108 0.89 6.17 5.17
CA VAL A 108 0.62 5.96 3.74
C VAL A 108 -0.61 6.77 3.33
N SER A 109 -0.43 7.87 2.61
CA SER A 109 -1.59 8.74 2.31
C SER A 109 -2.52 8.12 1.26
N SER A 110 -1.98 7.47 0.21
CA SER A 110 -2.82 6.90 -0.84
C SER A 110 -2.21 5.69 -1.56
N ILE A 111 -3.04 4.67 -1.78
CA ILE A 111 -2.79 3.58 -2.73
C ILE A 111 -3.95 3.58 -3.74
N ALA A 112 -3.65 3.77 -5.02
CA ALA A 112 -4.66 3.87 -6.07
C ALA A 112 -4.38 2.90 -7.24
N ALA A 113 -5.42 2.19 -7.69
CA ALA A 113 -5.36 1.29 -8.85
C ALA A 113 -4.26 0.23 -8.73
N ALA A 114 -4.13 -0.40 -7.56
CA ALA A 114 -3.28 -1.56 -7.38
C ALA A 114 -4.00 -2.84 -7.84
N THR A 115 -3.32 -3.74 -8.54
CA THR A 115 -3.92 -5.05 -8.85
C THR A 115 -3.86 -5.92 -7.61
N ASP A 116 -2.66 -6.23 -7.12
CA ASP A 116 -2.46 -7.13 -5.99
C ASP A 116 -1.71 -6.42 -4.84
N VAL A 117 -2.28 -6.45 -3.64
CA VAL A 117 -1.65 -5.96 -2.40
C VAL A 117 -1.59 -7.09 -1.38
N SER A 118 -0.41 -7.68 -1.20
CA SER A 118 -0.31 -8.96 -0.49
C SER A 118 -0.23 -8.84 1.04
N SER A 119 0.53 -7.87 1.57
CA SER A 119 0.60 -7.65 3.04
C SER A 119 1.02 -6.25 3.44
N ASN A 120 0.18 -5.59 4.27
CA ASN A 120 0.55 -4.38 5.00
C ASN A 120 0.55 -4.72 6.49
N ALA A 121 1.71 -4.97 7.09
CA ALA A 121 1.83 -5.68 8.36
C ALA A 121 1.80 -4.77 9.61
N ALA A 122 2.04 -3.47 9.43
CA ALA A 122 1.98 -2.45 10.47
C ALA A 122 2.03 -1.07 9.78
N ALA A 123 0.88 -0.47 9.53
CA ALA A 123 0.79 0.95 9.16
C ALA A 123 0.17 1.71 10.33
N THR A 124 0.69 2.88 10.70
CA THR A 124 -0.02 3.70 11.70
C THR A 124 -1.25 4.28 11.03
N ASP A 125 -1.05 5.04 9.95
CA ASP A 125 -2.12 5.73 9.25
C ASP A 125 -2.16 5.38 7.76
N VAL A 126 -3.32 4.96 7.27
CA VAL A 126 -3.61 4.80 5.83
C VAL A 126 -4.81 5.68 5.46
N SER A 127 -4.57 6.81 4.78
CA SER A 127 -5.69 7.73 4.50
C SER A 127 -6.65 7.19 3.45
N SER A 128 -6.14 6.56 2.37
CA SER A 128 -7.01 6.04 1.31
C SER A 128 -6.45 4.84 0.55
N ILE A 129 -7.31 3.86 0.31
CA ILE A 129 -7.10 2.80 -0.69
C ILE A 129 -8.23 2.89 -1.72
N ALA A 130 -7.89 3.15 -2.97
CA ALA A 130 -8.83 3.28 -4.07
C ALA A 130 -8.60 2.19 -5.11
N THR A 131 -9.62 1.38 -5.39
CA THR A 131 -9.67 0.37 -6.46
C THR A 131 -8.53 -0.63 -6.40
N ALA A 132 -8.52 -1.49 -5.38
CA ALA A 132 -7.64 -2.67 -5.32
C ALA A 132 -8.38 -3.91 -5.85
N THR A 133 -7.72 -4.75 -6.65
CA THR A 133 -8.35 -5.98 -7.18
C THR A 133 -8.24 -7.11 -6.17
N ASP A 134 -7.06 -7.41 -5.66
CA ASP A 134 -6.82 -8.46 -4.67
C ASP A 134 -6.07 -7.88 -3.47
N VAL A 135 -6.63 -8.00 -2.26
CA VAL A 135 -5.94 -7.58 -1.02
C VAL A 135 -5.84 -8.78 -0.09
N SER A 136 -4.65 -9.36 0.02
CA SER A 136 -4.48 -10.58 0.81
C SER A 136 -4.48 -10.31 2.33
N SER A 137 -3.77 -9.27 2.80
CA SER A 137 -3.77 -8.95 4.24
C SER A 137 -3.46 -7.49 4.58
N ILE A 138 -4.27 -6.91 5.46
CA ILE A 138 -3.92 -5.71 6.22
C ILE A 138 -3.91 -6.11 7.70
N ALA A 139 -2.74 -6.04 8.34
CA ALA A 139 -2.57 -6.38 9.75
C ALA A 139 -2.14 -5.14 10.54
N ALA A 140 -2.82 -4.87 11.67
CA ALA A 140 -2.45 -3.84 12.63
C ALA A 140 -2.35 -2.42 12.04
N ALA A 141 -3.38 -1.97 11.31
CA ALA A 141 -3.54 -0.56 10.98
C ALA A 141 -4.15 0.19 12.18
N THR A 142 -3.61 1.35 12.58
CA THR A 142 -4.28 2.14 13.63
C THR A 142 -5.49 2.84 13.02
N ASP A 143 -5.27 3.67 12.00
CA ASP A 143 -6.32 4.46 11.37
C ASP A 143 -6.39 4.20 9.85
N VAL A 144 -7.58 3.86 9.36
CA VAL A 144 -7.90 3.79 7.92
C VAL A 144 -9.06 4.72 7.60
N SER A 145 -8.81 5.86 6.94
CA SER A 145 -9.88 6.84 6.71
C SER A 145 -10.87 6.37 5.62
N SER A 146 -10.40 5.77 4.52
CA SER A 146 -11.30 5.33 3.45
C SER A 146 -10.79 4.16 2.63
N ASN A 147 -11.68 3.21 2.36
CA ASN A 147 -11.48 2.17 1.36
C ASN A 147 -12.63 2.21 0.33
N ALA A 148 -12.34 2.68 -0.89
CA ALA A 148 -13.38 3.02 -1.86
C ALA A 148 -13.92 1.82 -2.65
N ALA A 149 -13.06 0.84 -2.98
CA ALA A 149 -13.43 -0.37 -3.69
C ALA A 149 -12.31 -1.41 -3.57
N ALA A 150 -12.62 -2.56 -3.00
CA ALA A 150 -11.75 -3.73 -3.01
C ALA A 150 -12.54 -4.96 -3.48
N THR A 151 -11.95 -5.73 -4.39
CA THR A 151 -12.41 -7.09 -4.72
C THR A 151 -11.52 -8.07 -3.94
N ASP A 152 -11.97 -9.31 -3.69
CA ASP A 152 -11.16 -10.39 -3.12
C ASP A 152 -10.24 -10.00 -1.92
N VAL A 153 -10.86 -9.62 -0.80
CA VAL A 153 -10.12 -9.32 0.44
C VAL A 153 -10.02 -10.57 1.31
N SER A 154 -8.82 -11.14 1.41
CA SER A 154 -8.63 -12.40 2.16
C SER A 154 -8.67 -12.19 3.69
N SER A 155 -8.01 -11.15 4.21
CA SER A 155 -8.02 -10.85 5.64
C SER A 155 -7.76 -9.38 5.96
N ASN A 156 -8.56 -8.82 6.86
CA ASN A 156 -8.25 -7.58 7.56
C ASN A 156 -8.24 -7.86 9.07
N THR A 157 -7.07 -7.78 9.71
CA THR A 157 -6.87 -8.17 11.11
C THR A 157 -6.39 -6.97 11.93
N ALA A 158 -7.16 -6.60 12.96
CA ALA A 158 -6.80 -5.59 13.96
C ALA A 158 -6.63 -4.14 13.43
N ALA A 159 -7.60 -3.65 12.65
CA ALA A 159 -7.73 -2.21 12.42
C ALA A 159 -8.40 -1.55 13.64
N THR A 160 -7.87 -0.45 14.20
CA THR A 160 -8.52 0.20 15.35
C THR A 160 -9.71 1.04 14.87
N ASP A 161 -9.44 2.01 13.98
CA ASP A 161 -10.46 2.95 13.48
C ASP A 161 -10.57 2.89 11.95
N VAL A 162 -11.76 2.58 11.43
CA VAL A 162 -12.06 2.65 9.99
C VAL A 162 -13.23 3.60 9.73
N SER A 163 -12.99 4.73 9.06
CA SER A 163 -14.08 5.71 8.87
C SER A 163 -15.08 5.30 7.77
N SER A 164 -14.64 4.71 6.66
CA SER A 164 -15.56 4.31 5.59
C SER A 164 -15.06 3.18 4.69
N ILE A 165 -15.96 2.25 4.37
CA ILE A 165 -15.78 1.26 3.30
C ILE A 165 -16.94 1.44 2.30
N ALA A 166 -16.65 1.87 1.07
CA ALA A 166 -17.70 2.15 0.09
C ALA A 166 -18.19 0.89 -0.64
N ALA A 167 -17.29 0.00 -1.06
CA ALA A 167 -17.67 -1.27 -1.68
C ALA A 167 -16.61 -2.36 -1.42
N ALA A 168 -17.04 -3.53 -0.95
CA ALA A 168 -16.19 -4.73 -0.87
C ALA A 168 -16.94 -5.96 -1.39
N THR A 169 -16.27 -6.76 -2.23
CA THR A 169 -16.81 -8.04 -2.76
C THR A 169 -15.85 -9.16 -2.38
N ASP A 170 -16.38 -10.34 -2.04
CA ASP A 170 -15.59 -11.55 -1.72
C ASP A 170 -14.62 -11.37 -0.53
N VAL A 171 -15.15 -10.95 0.62
CA VAL A 171 -14.36 -10.79 1.86
C VAL A 171 -14.34 -12.08 2.66
N SER A 172 -13.17 -12.72 2.77
CA SER A 172 -13.02 -14.01 3.47
C SER A 172 -13.04 -13.85 5.00
N SER A 173 -12.35 -12.84 5.55
CA SER A 173 -12.35 -12.59 6.98
C SER A 173 -12.05 -11.14 7.37
N ASN A 174 -12.83 -10.61 8.32
CA ASN A 174 -12.53 -9.35 9.02
C ASN A 174 -12.52 -9.64 10.52
N ALA A 175 -11.34 -9.56 11.15
CA ALA A 175 -11.14 -9.92 12.54
C ALA A 175 -10.70 -8.69 13.35
N ALA A 176 -11.49 -8.33 14.36
CA ALA A 176 -11.18 -7.30 15.37
C ALA A 176 -11.00 -5.86 14.83
N ALA A 177 -11.96 -5.35 14.04
CA ALA A 177 -12.10 -3.90 13.85
C ALA A 177 -12.85 -3.27 15.03
N ALA A 178 -12.25 -2.35 15.79
CA ALA A 178 -12.88 -1.82 17.00
C ALA A 178 -14.04 -0.85 16.64
N ASP A 179 -13.74 0.17 15.82
CA ASP A 179 -14.65 1.24 15.43
C ASP A 179 -14.78 1.34 13.89
N VAL A 180 -15.97 1.08 13.35
CA VAL A 180 -16.27 1.25 11.91
C VAL A 180 -17.45 2.20 11.73
N SER A 181 -17.20 3.38 11.14
CA SER A 181 -18.25 4.41 11.01
C SER A 181 -19.28 4.09 9.92
N SER A 182 -18.88 3.54 8.77
CA SER A 182 -19.84 3.19 7.70
C SER A 182 -19.35 2.13 6.72
N ILE A 183 -20.26 1.24 6.32
CA ILE A 183 -20.10 0.32 5.18
C ILE A 183 -21.25 0.56 4.21
N ALA A 184 -20.97 1.05 2.99
CA ALA A 184 -22.03 1.35 2.03
C ALA A 184 -22.52 0.08 1.28
N ALA A 185 -21.60 -0.80 0.85
CA ALA A 185 -21.97 -2.07 0.22
C ALA A 185 -20.95 -3.18 0.52
N ALA A 186 -21.43 -4.36 0.91
CA ALA A 186 -20.62 -5.57 1.03
C ALA A 186 -21.35 -6.79 0.43
N LYS A 187 -20.65 -7.61 -0.36
CA LYS A 187 -21.19 -8.82 -0.98
C LYS A 187 -20.25 -10.01 -0.73
N ASP A 188 -20.81 -11.20 -0.47
CA ASP A 188 -20.07 -12.45 -0.29
C ASP A 188 -19.07 -12.41 0.89
N VAL A 189 -19.57 -12.12 2.09
CA VAL A 189 -18.73 -12.04 3.31
C VAL A 189 -18.76 -13.36 4.07
N SER A 190 -17.60 -14.02 4.16
CA SER A 190 -17.47 -15.35 4.78
C SER A 190 -17.44 -15.28 6.32
N SER A 191 -16.73 -14.32 6.91
CA SER A 191 -16.71 -14.16 8.37
C SER A 191 -16.39 -12.73 8.83
N ASN A 192 -17.18 -12.24 9.79
CA ASN A 192 -16.90 -10.99 10.52
C ASN A 192 -16.86 -11.30 12.03
N ALA A 193 -15.65 -11.39 12.59
CA ALA A 193 -15.44 -11.76 13.98
C ALA A 193 -15.03 -10.52 14.79
N ALA A 194 -15.83 -10.20 15.82
CA ALA A 194 -15.51 -9.21 16.85
C ALA A 194 -15.41 -7.74 16.40
N ALA A 195 -16.21 -7.29 15.42
CA ALA A 195 -16.47 -5.86 15.27
C ALA A 195 -17.35 -5.38 16.44
N THR A 196 -16.85 -4.44 17.25
CA THR A 196 -17.52 -3.99 18.48
C THR A 196 -18.45 -2.81 18.24
N ASP A 197 -18.09 -1.85 17.38
CA ASP A 197 -18.84 -0.61 17.16
C ASP A 197 -18.98 -0.25 15.67
N VAL A 198 -19.97 -0.85 15.00
CA VAL A 198 -20.34 -0.49 13.62
C VAL A 198 -21.53 0.47 13.63
N SER A 199 -21.34 1.69 13.10
CA SER A 199 -22.38 2.73 13.14
C SER A 199 -23.45 2.59 12.05
N SER A 200 -23.13 2.11 10.85
CA SER A 200 -24.11 1.89 9.77
C SER A 200 -23.65 0.91 8.70
N ILE A 201 -24.57 0.09 8.19
CA ILE A 201 -24.40 -0.77 7.01
C ILE A 201 -25.58 -0.52 6.08
N ALA A 202 -25.34 0.02 4.87
CA ALA A 202 -26.44 0.39 3.96
C ALA A 202 -26.92 -0.78 3.09
N ALA A 203 -26.03 -1.69 2.69
CA ALA A 203 -26.39 -2.90 1.93
C ALA A 203 -25.40 -4.04 2.20
N ALA A 204 -25.90 -5.20 2.63
CA ALA A 204 -25.13 -6.43 2.76
C ALA A 204 -25.92 -7.62 2.22
N THR A 205 -25.30 -8.44 1.38
CA THR A 205 -25.89 -9.68 0.82
C THR A 205 -24.91 -10.83 0.94
N ASP A 206 -25.41 -12.04 1.19
CA ASP A 206 -24.62 -13.28 1.28
C ASP A 206 -23.54 -13.27 2.40
N VAL A 207 -23.96 -12.95 3.63
CA VAL A 207 -23.10 -13.01 4.83
C VAL A 207 -23.30 -14.34 5.55
N SER A 208 -22.26 -15.18 5.62
CA SER A 208 -22.37 -16.54 6.19
C SER A 208 -22.12 -16.64 7.70
N SER A 209 -21.34 -15.73 8.29
CA SER A 209 -21.18 -15.64 9.75
C SER A 209 -20.86 -14.22 10.22
N ASN A 210 -21.74 -13.63 11.04
CA ASN A 210 -21.54 -12.33 11.65
C ASN A 210 -21.64 -12.46 13.18
N ALA A 211 -20.52 -12.28 13.88
CA ALA A 211 -20.45 -12.28 15.34
C ALA A 211 -20.39 -10.85 15.91
N ALA A 212 -20.67 -9.81 15.10
CA ALA A 212 -20.65 -8.43 15.55
C ALA A 212 -21.72 -8.15 16.60
N ALA A 213 -21.32 -7.50 17.69
CA ALA A 213 -22.25 -6.94 18.67
C ALA A 213 -22.80 -5.61 18.11
N CYS A 214 -23.68 -5.65 17.12
CA CYS A 214 -24.23 -4.42 16.55
C CYS A 214 -25.18 -3.74 17.55
N TYR A 215 -24.69 -2.74 18.29
CA TYR A 215 -25.52 -2.03 19.27
C TYR A 215 -26.52 -1.04 18.67
N ARG A 216 -26.40 -0.66 17.36
CA ARG A 216 -27.28 0.33 16.70
C ARG A 216 -27.49 0.15 15.17
N CYS A 217 -27.58 -1.07 14.64
CA CYS A 217 -27.87 -1.27 13.22
C CYS A 217 -29.27 -0.75 12.85
N ILE A 218 -29.35 0.27 11.99
CA ILE A 218 -30.55 0.57 11.19
C ILE A 218 -30.38 -0.24 9.90
N ILE A 219 -31.27 -1.21 9.67
CA ILE A 219 -31.41 -1.95 8.41
C ILE A 219 -32.37 -1.18 7.51
#